data_AF-A0A392NMK6-F1
#
_entry.id   AF-A0A392NMK6-F1
#
_cell.length_a   1.000
_cell.length_b   1.000
_cell.length_c   1.000
_cell.angle_alpha   90.00
_cell.angle_beta   90.00
_cell.angle_gamma   90.00
#
_symmetry.space_group_name_H-M   'P 1'
#
loop_
_entity.id
_entity.type
_entity.pdbx_description
1 polymer ?
#
loop_
_entity_poly.entity_id
_entity_poly.type
_entity_poly.pdbx_seq_one_letter_code
_entity_poly.pdbx_strand_id
1 'polypeptide(L)'
;TDDDSYRPSKRARADHRSSVPSDDDLDGMNSSPGRSPRRHSREDNPTTDQNDDDQYEDDFDDEAGYEMYRVQGTLREWVTRDEVRRFIARKFKDFLLTYVNPKNEHGDFEYVRLINEMVSANKCSLEIDYKQFIYVHPNIAIWLADAP
;
A
#
# COMPACT_ATOMS: atom_id res chain seq x y z
N THR A 1 19.78 7.17 52.05
CA THR A 1 18.71 7.84 52.79
C THR A 1 18.48 9.15 52.08
N ASP A 2 17.25 9.31 51.60
CA ASP A 2 16.51 10.56 51.30
C ASP A 2 17.19 11.59 50.38
N ASP A 3 16.70 11.78 49.16
CA ASP A 3 15.45 12.48 48.79
C ASP A 3 15.54 14.01 48.96
N ASP A 4 14.93 14.66 47.98
CA ASP A 4 14.27 15.95 48.03
C ASP A 4 14.84 17.23 47.37
N SER A 5 13.98 17.79 46.52
CA SER A 5 13.62 19.22 46.43
C SER A 5 14.24 20.14 45.35
N TYR A 6 13.56 20.11 44.19
CA TYR A 6 13.17 21.18 43.24
C TYR A 6 13.44 22.66 43.61
N ARG A 7 14.03 23.45 42.68
CA ARG A 7 13.59 24.84 42.39
C ARG A 7 14.22 25.44 41.11
N PRO A 8 13.44 25.75 40.06
CA PRO A 8 13.86 26.69 39.02
C PRO A 8 13.78 28.14 39.52
N SER A 9 14.87 28.89 39.32
CA SER A 9 15.02 30.29 39.74
C SER A 9 14.17 31.26 38.90
N LYS A 10 13.39 32.10 39.60
CA LYS A 10 12.59 33.20 39.06
C LYS A 10 13.46 34.41 38.69
N ARG A 11 13.30 34.94 37.47
CA ARG A 11 13.44 36.37 37.07
C ARG A 11 12.63 36.54 35.77
N ALA A 12 11.92 37.62 35.45
CA ALA A 12 11.37 38.77 36.15
C ALA A 12 10.30 39.37 35.18
N ARG A 13 9.27 40.01 35.73
CA ARG A 13 8.26 40.84 35.02
C ARG A 13 8.97 41.96 34.21
N ALA A 14 8.43 42.65 33.21
CA ALA A 14 7.09 43.15 32.90
C ALA A 14 7.08 43.57 31.38
N ASP A 15 6.04 44.00 30.65
CA ASP A 15 4.95 44.90 31.04
C ASP A 15 3.90 45.08 29.90
N HIS A 16 2.69 45.45 30.33
CA HIS A 16 1.65 46.27 29.66
C HIS A 16 0.94 45.81 28.37
N ARG A 17 -0.37 45.55 28.49
CA ARG A 17 -1.43 46.56 28.24
C ARG A 17 -2.82 46.00 28.60
N SER A 18 -3.46 46.65 29.58
CA SER A 18 -4.89 46.53 29.83
C SER A 18 -5.66 47.42 28.87
N SER A 19 -6.82 46.98 28.41
CA SER A 19 -7.90 47.84 27.92
C SER A 19 -9.23 47.20 28.32
N VAL A 20 -9.97 47.90 29.18
CA VAL A 20 -11.39 47.68 29.51
C VAL A 20 -12.14 48.88 28.91
N PRO A 21 -13.42 48.73 28.50
CA PRO A 21 -14.55 49.14 29.37
C PRO A 21 -15.75 48.15 29.34
N SER A 22 -16.43 47.86 30.46
CA SER A 22 -17.63 48.54 31.06
C SER A 22 -18.87 48.45 30.16
N ASP A 23 -20.11 48.14 30.57
CA ASP A 23 -20.81 47.56 31.74
C ASP A 23 -22.25 47.22 31.22
N ASP A 24 -23.07 46.59 32.09
CA ASP A 24 -24.55 46.53 32.08
C ASP A 24 -25.29 45.33 31.42
N ASP A 25 -25.79 44.48 32.33
CA ASP A 25 -27.11 43.85 32.45
C ASP A 25 -27.76 43.14 31.24
N LEU A 26 -28.14 41.87 31.44
CA LEU A 26 -29.54 41.39 31.50
C LEU A 26 -29.64 39.86 31.58
N ASP A 27 -30.64 39.42 32.35
CA ASP A 27 -31.01 38.07 32.78
C ASP A 27 -31.06 36.97 31.69
N GLY A 28 -30.76 35.71 32.09
CA GLY A 28 -31.05 34.58 31.21
C GLY A 28 -30.55 33.20 31.63
N MET A 29 -31.13 32.65 32.70
CA MET A 29 -31.49 31.22 32.84
C MET A 29 -30.50 30.10 32.42
N ASN A 30 -30.12 29.33 33.45
CA ASN A 30 -30.25 27.86 33.48
C ASN A 30 -29.40 26.99 32.51
N SER A 31 -28.32 26.40 33.04
CA SER A 31 -28.08 24.93 33.11
C SER A 31 -26.59 24.58 32.98
N SER A 32 -26.02 23.98 34.03
CA SER A 32 -24.98 22.96 33.84
C SER A 32 -25.65 21.69 33.32
N PRO A 33 -25.03 20.98 32.37
CA PRO A 33 -24.44 19.69 32.70
C PRO A 33 -23.08 19.52 31.98
N GLY A 34 -22.07 18.97 32.63
CA GLY A 34 -22.04 17.53 32.85
C GLY A 34 -21.22 16.88 31.73
N ARG A 35 -19.94 16.64 32.04
CA ARG A 35 -19.07 15.72 31.29
C ARG A 35 -19.81 14.45 30.93
N SER A 36 -19.73 14.04 29.67
CA SER A 36 -20.22 12.75 29.20
C SER A 36 -19.54 12.38 27.87
N PRO A 37 -19.44 11.09 27.55
CA PRO A 37 -18.15 10.41 27.43
C PRO A 37 -17.81 10.03 25.99
N ARG A 38 -16.55 9.60 25.81
CA ARG A 38 -16.09 8.63 24.82
C ARG A 38 -17.25 7.79 24.26
N ARG A 39 -17.68 8.11 23.04
CA ARG A 39 -18.41 7.17 22.19
C ARG A 39 -17.42 6.56 21.22
N HIS A 40 -17.16 5.29 21.46
CA HIS A 40 -16.59 4.34 20.51
C HIS A 40 -17.47 4.34 19.25
N SER A 41 -16.96 4.84 18.12
CA SER A 41 -17.29 4.23 16.82
C SER A 41 -16.20 3.22 16.56
N ARG A 42 -16.52 1.97 16.88
CA ARG A 42 -15.87 0.81 16.29
C ARG A 42 -16.28 0.80 14.82
N GLU A 43 -15.42 1.31 13.96
CA GLU A 43 -15.15 0.66 12.69
C GLU A 43 -13.66 0.29 12.71
N ASP A 44 -13.37 -0.70 13.54
CA ASP A 44 -12.21 -1.55 13.39
C ASP A 44 -12.45 -2.38 12.13
N ASN A 45 -11.97 -1.87 10.99
CA ASN A 45 -11.69 -2.70 9.83
C ASN A 45 -10.16 -2.72 9.64
N PRO A 46 -9.44 -3.56 10.39
CA PRO A 46 -8.07 -3.84 10.06
C PRO A 46 -8.08 -4.86 8.91
N THR A 47 -7.13 -4.71 7.99
CA THR A 47 -6.78 -5.65 6.92
C THR A 47 -7.68 -5.63 5.67
N THR A 48 -7.77 -4.49 4.98
CA THR A 48 -7.26 -4.58 3.61
C THR A 48 -5.76 -4.61 3.80
N ASP A 49 -5.17 -5.79 3.67
CA ASP A 49 -3.73 -5.96 3.47
C ASP A 49 -3.36 -4.98 2.36
N GLN A 50 -2.87 -3.80 2.74
CA GLN A 50 -2.24 -2.92 1.77
C GLN A 50 -0.95 -3.67 1.49
N ASN A 51 -0.97 -4.42 0.40
CA ASN A 51 0.19 -5.14 -0.10
C ASN A 51 1.32 -4.12 -0.08
N ASP A 52 2.30 -4.33 0.80
CA ASP A 52 3.52 -3.51 0.89
C ASP A 52 4.27 -3.46 -0.47
N ASP A 53 3.81 -4.23 -1.46
CA ASP A 53 4.30 -4.34 -2.82
C ASP A 53 4.04 -3.09 -3.69
N ASP A 54 2.94 -2.35 -3.47
CA ASP A 54 2.61 -1.17 -4.29
C ASP A 54 3.55 0.02 -4.02
N GLN A 55 4.23 0.05 -2.86
CA GLN A 55 5.14 1.14 -2.50
C GLN A 55 6.50 1.07 -3.20
N TYR A 56 6.85 -0.07 -3.82
CA TYR A 56 8.17 -0.29 -4.44
C TYR A 56 8.11 -0.42 -5.97
N GLU A 57 6.98 -0.08 -6.62
CA GLU A 57 6.84 -0.15 -8.08
C GLU A 57 7.66 0.90 -8.84
N ASP A 58 8.01 2.04 -8.22
CA ASP A 58 8.63 3.20 -8.90
C ASP A 58 10.18 3.16 -8.95
N ASP A 59 10.83 2.38 -8.08
CA ASP A 59 12.28 2.50 -7.81
C ASP A 59 13.18 1.44 -8.47
N PHE A 60 12.65 0.58 -9.34
CA PHE A 60 13.46 -0.47 -9.97
C PHE A 60 13.98 -0.02 -11.32
N ASP A 61 15.27 0.25 -11.36
CA ASP A 61 16.03 0.47 -12.58
C ASP A 61 15.91 -0.73 -13.52
N ASP A 62 15.54 -0.51 -14.79
CA ASP A 62 15.45 -1.56 -15.81
C ASP A 62 16.79 -2.28 -15.98
N GLU A 63 17.91 -1.60 -15.72
CA GLU A 63 19.26 -2.18 -15.70
C GLU A 63 19.41 -3.25 -14.60
N ALA A 64 18.85 -3.02 -13.41
CA ALA A 64 18.82 -4.02 -12.34
C ALA A 64 17.97 -5.25 -12.74
N GLY A 65 16.99 -5.08 -13.63
CA GLY A 65 16.19 -6.19 -14.15
C GLY A 65 17.00 -7.27 -14.87
N TYR A 66 18.11 -6.93 -15.53
CA TYR A 66 18.94 -7.91 -16.24
C TYR A 66 19.69 -8.86 -15.30
N GLU A 67 20.17 -8.35 -14.15
CA GLU A 67 20.86 -9.16 -13.16
C GLU A 67 19.92 -10.18 -12.51
N MET A 68 18.61 -9.91 -12.43
CA MET A 68 17.64 -10.82 -11.82
C MET A 68 17.50 -12.13 -12.60
N TYR A 69 17.79 -12.12 -13.91
CA TYR A 69 17.79 -13.31 -14.74
C TYR A 69 19.00 -14.23 -14.51
N ARG A 70 20.06 -13.75 -13.86
CA ARG A 70 21.24 -14.57 -13.51
C ARG A 70 20.99 -15.33 -12.22
N VAL A 71 20.45 -16.54 -12.35
CA VAL A 71 20.18 -17.44 -11.22
C VAL A 71 21.46 -17.70 -10.42
N GLN A 72 21.43 -17.42 -9.11
CA GLN A 72 22.51 -17.74 -8.18
C GLN A 72 22.11 -18.92 -7.29
N GLY A 73 22.89 -20.01 -7.31
CA GLY A 73 22.56 -21.22 -6.57
C GLY A 73 21.49 -22.05 -7.28
N THR A 74 20.58 -22.66 -6.53
CA THR A 74 19.47 -23.41 -7.14
C THR A 74 18.34 -22.47 -7.56
N LEU A 75 17.65 -22.80 -8.67
CA LEU A 75 16.52 -22.00 -9.14
C LEU A 75 15.42 -21.90 -8.07
N ARG A 76 15.10 -23.01 -7.40
CA ARG A 76 14.06 -23.06 -6.35
C ARG A 76 14.36 -22.11 -5.20
N GLU A 77 15.61 -22.01 -4.76
CA GLU A 77 16.01 -21.04 -3.74
C GLU A 77 16.00 -19.61 -4.29
N TRP A 78 16.50 -19.41 -5.51
CA TRP A 78 16.57 -18.10 -6.17
C TRP A 78 15.19 -17.44 -6.29
N VAL A 79 14.18 -18.15 -6.81
CA VAL A 79 12.83 -17.61 -7.00
C VAL A 79 12.10 -17.28 -5.69
N THR A 80 12.57 -17.82 -4.55
CA THR A 80 11.99 -17.51 -3.24
C THR A 80 12.54 -16.24 -2.60
N ARG A 81 13.65 -15.68 -3.11
CA ARG A 81 14.22 -14.42 -2.64
C ARG A 81 13.25 -13.28 -2.90
N ASP A 82 13.11 -12.37 -1.95
CA ASP A 82 12.12 -11.28 -2.03
C ASP A 82 12.32 -10.40 -3.27
N GLU A 83 13.57 -10.09 -3.63
CA GLU A 83 13.91 -9.31 -4.83
C GLU A 83 13.43 -10.00 -6.12
N VAL A 84 13.67 -11.31 -6.24
CA VAL A 84 13.30 -12.11 -7.42
C VAL A 84 11.79 -12.34 -7.46
N ARG A 85 11.16 -12.60 -6.31
CA ARG A 85 9.71 -12.78 -6.20
C ARG A 85 8.96 -11.53 -6.65
N ARG A 86 9.39 -10.35 -6.19
CA ARG A 86 8.82 -9.05 -6.62
C ARG A 86 9.05 -8.80 -8.10
N PHE A 87 10.25 -9.12 -8.59
CA PHE A 87 10.57 -9.02 -10.02
C PHE A 87 9.65 -9.89 -10.90
N ILE A 88 9.45 -11.17 -10.51
CA ILE A 88 8.54 -12.08 -11.20
C ILE A 88 7.11 -11.55 -11.15
N ALA A 89 6.64 -11.13 -9.98
CA ALA A 89 5.30 -10.57 -9.80
C ALA A 89 5.06 -9.36 -10.71
N ARG A 90 6.02 -8.44 -10.77
CA ARG A 90 5.92 -7.25 -11.63
C ARG A 90 5.90 -7.59 -13.11
N LYS A 91 6.79 -8.47 -13.59
CA LYS A 91 6.79 -8.89 -15.00
C LYS A 91 5.50 -9.64 -15.36
N PHE A 92 4.97 -10.44 -14.43
CA PHE A 92 3.70 -11.11 -14.65
C PHE A 92 2.51 -10.13 -14.66
N LYS A 93 2.49 -9.15 -13.75
CA LYS A 93 1.50 -8.06 -13.73
C LYS A 93 1.54 -7.26 -15.03
N ASP A 94 2.73 -6.87 -15.48
CA ASP A 94 2.93 -6.16 -16.75
C ASP A 94 2.37 -6.97 -17.93
N PHE A 95 2.70 -8.27 -18.02
CA PHE A 95 2.13 -9.17 -19.02
C PHE A 95 0.59 -9.20 -19.00
N LEU A 96 -0.03 -9.29 -17.83
CA LEU A 96 -1.49 -9.30 -17.72
C LEU A 96 -2.14 -7.98 -18.18
N LEU A 97 -1.44 -6.85 -17.98
CA LEU A 97 -1.98 -5.52 -18.27
C LEU A 97 -1.70 -5.05 -19.70
N THR A 98 -0.63 -5.53 -20.34
CA THR A 98 -0.15 -4.99 -21.63
C THR A 98 -0.25 -5.98 -22.79
N TYR A 99 -0.49 -7.27 -22.54
CA TYR A 99 -0.55 -8.26 -23.61
C TYR A 99 -1.77 -8.06 -24.51
N VAL A 100 -1.49 -7.83 -25.81
CA VAL A 100 -2.48 -7.78 -26.88
C VAL A 100 -2.37 -9.06 -27.71
N ASN A 101 -3.48 -9.79 -27.83
CA ASN A 101 -3.51 -11.00 -28.65
C ASN A 101 -3.57 -10.61 -30.14
N PRO A 102 -2.58 -10.98 -30.97
CA PRO A 102 -2.57 -10.62 -32.39
C PRO A 102 -3.71 -11.27 -33.20
N LYS A 103 -4.37 -12.29 -32.64
CA LYS A 103 -5.55 -12.93 -33.24
C LYS A 103 -6.84 -12.17 -32.96
N ASN A 104 -6.84 -11.25 -31.98
CA ASN A 104 -8.00 -10.44 -31.66
C ASN A 104 -7.98 -9.17 -32.50
N GLU A 105 -9.03 -8.95 -33.27
CA GLU A 105 -9.15 -7.80 -34.18
C GLU A 105 -9.35 -6.46 -33.44
N HIS A 106 -9.78 -6.52 -32.18
CA HIS A 106 -10.15 -5.33 -31.40
C HIS A 106 -8.97 -4.60 -30.75
N GLY A 107 -7.76 -5.19 -30.77
CA GLY A 107 -6.57 -4.57 -30.16
C GLY A 107 -6.63 -4.41 -28.64
N ASP A 108 -7.64 -5.00 -27.99
CA ASP A 108 -7.82 -4.98 -26.55
C ASP A 108 -6.76 -5.83 -25.83
N PHE A 109 -6.45 -5.44 -24.59
CA PHE A 109 -5.63 -6.24 -23.69
C PHE A 109 -6.38 -7.51 -23.28
N GLU A 110 -5.90 -8.66 -23.76
CA GLU A 110 -6.62 -9.92 -23.68
C GLU A 110 -6.88 -10.33 -22.22
N TYR A 111 -5.84 -10.27 -21.38
CA TYR A 111 -5.96 -10.69 -19.98
C TYR A 111 -6.74 -9.69 -19.11
N VAL A 112 -6.69 -8.40 -19.42
CA VAL A 112 -7.57 -7.41 -18.77
C VAL A 112 -9.04 -7.73 -19.07
N ARG A 113 -9.37 -8.03 -20.33
CA ARG A 113 -10.71 -8.44 -20.73
C ARG A 113 -11.15 -9.71 -20.01
N LEU A 114 -10.29 -10.73 -19.95
CA LEU A 114 -10.58 -12.01 -19.27
C LEU A 114 -10.76 -11.84 -17.76
N ILE A 115 -9.97 -10.99 -17.10
CA ILE A 115 -10.12 -10.67 -15.68
C ILE A 115 -11.47 -10.00 -15.43
N ASN A 116 -11.83 -9.00 -16.24
CA ASN A 116 -13.12 -8.32 -16.14
C ASN A 116 -14.30 -9.29 -16.32
N GLU A 117 -14.20 -10.21 -17.28
CA GLU A 117 -15.20 -11.27 -17.50
C GLU A 117 -15.30 -12.22 -16.30
N MET A 118 -14.16 -12.67 -15.76
CA MET A 118 -14.09 -13.53 -14.57
C MET A 118 -14.80 -12.89 -13.38
N VAL A 119 -14.48 -11.63 -13.07
CA VAL A 119 -15.07 -10.88 -11.95
C VAL A 119 -16.56 -10.65 -12.19
N SER A 120 -16.96 -10.24 -13.41
CA SER A 120 -18.37 -9.99 -13.75
C SER A 120 -19.23 -11.26 -13.66
N ALA A 121 -18.64 -12.43 -13.89
CA ALA A 121 -19.30 -13.73 -13.77
C ALA A 121 -19.18 -14.36 -12.37
N ASN A 122 -18.62 -13.66 -11.37
CA ASN A 122 -18.33 -14.17 -10.03
C ASN A 122 -17.50 -15.48 -10.03
N LYS A 123 -16.57 -15.60 -10.98
CA LYS A 123 -15.60 -16.71 -11.03
C LYS A 123 -14.33 -16.32 -10.27
N CYS A 124 -13.52 -17.31 -9.92
CA CYS A 124 -12.25 -17.12 -9.20
C CYS A 124 -11.05 -17.81 -9.87
N SER A 125 -11.24 -18.24 -11.13
CA SER A 125 -10.22 -18.95 -11.92
C SER A 125 -9.94 -18.19 -13.21
N LEU A 126 -8.68 -17.79 -13.40
CA LEU A 126 -8.17 -17.20 -14.62
C LEU A 126 -7.29 -18.23 -15.34
N GLU A 127 -7.51 -18.41 -16.63
CA GLU A 127 -6.69 -19.29 -17.47
C GLU A 127 -5.64 -18.46 -18.23
N ILE A 128 -4.40 -18.93 -18.21
CA ILE A 128 -3.26 -18.29 -18.90
C ILE A 128 -2.74 -19.25 -19.97
N ASP A 129 -2.62 -18.77 -21.21
CA ASP A 129 -2.00 -19.55 -22.28
C ASP A 129 -0.48 -19.48 -22.15
N TYR A 130 0.13 -20.59 -21.74
CA TYR A 130 1.57 -20.69 -21.57
C TYR A 130 2.35 -20.31 -22.84
N LYS A 131 1.82 -20.59 -24.03
CA LYS A 131 2.49 -20.23 -25.29
C LYS A 131 2.62 -18.72 -25.41
N GLN A 132 1.59 -17.97 -25.05
CA GLN A 132 1.61 -16.51 -25.07
C GLN A 132 2.62 -15.97 -24.06
N PHE A 133 2.63 -16.56 -22.86
CA PHE A 133 3.54 -16.15 -21.80
C PHE A 133 5.01 -16.39 -22.14
N ILE A 134 5.38 -17.58 -22.66
CA ILE A 134 6.77 -17.88 -23.05
C ILE A 134 7.26 -17.01 -24.21
N TYR A 135 6.39 -16.57 -25.11
CA TYR A 135 6.78 -15.63 -26.17
C TYR A 135 7.15 -14.25 -25.65
N VAL A 136 6.52 -13.80 -24.55
CA VAL A 136 6.78 -12.46 -23.96
C VAL A 136 7.90 -12.52 -22.91
N HIS A 137 7.87 -13.49 -22.00
CA HIS A 137 8.83 -13.64 -20.90
C HIS A 137 9.45 -15.05 -20.87
N PRO A 138 10.35 -15.38 -21.81
CA PRO A 138 10.91 -16.72 -21.93
C PRO A 138 11.67 -17.17 -20.68
N ASN A 139 12.46 -16.29 -20.05
CA ASN A 139 13.23 -16.62 -18.85
C ASN A 139 12.33 -17.06 -17.67
N ILE A 140 11.26 -16.30 -17.41
CA ILE A 140 10.32 -16.60 -16.31
C ILE A 140 9.49 -17.84 -16.65
N ALA A 141 9.10 -18.01 -17.91
CA ALA A 141 8.34 -19.20 -18.34
C ALA A 141 9.15 -20.50 -18.19
N ILE A 142 10.47 -20.45 -18.43
CA ILE A 142 11.38 -21.58 -18.15
C ILE A 142 11.41 -21.85 -16.65
N TRP A 143 11.54 -20.80 -15.82
CA TRP A 143 11.55 -20.96 -14.37
C TRP A 143 10.26 -21.58 -13.83
N LEU A 144 9.10 -21.17 -14.37
CA LEU A 144 7.80 -21.73 -14.04
C LEU A 144 7.71 -23.23 -14.35
N ALA A 145 8.33 -23.69 -15.45
CA ALA A 145 8.33 -25.10 -15.82
C ALA A 145 9.21 -25.94 -14.88
N ASP A 146 10.35 -25.40 -14.46
CA ASP A 146 11.34 -26.09 -13.63
C ASP A 146 11.02 -26.02 -12.12
N ALA A 147 10.36 -24.96 -11.66
CA ALA A 147 10.01 -24.68 -10.27
C ALA A 147 8.62 -24.01 -10.16
N PRO A 148 7.52 -24.77 -10.36
CA PRO A 148 6.16 -24.26 -10.26
C PRO A 148 5.72 -23.96 -8.82
#